data_AF-A0A164SSZ5-F1
#
_entry.id   AF-A0A164SSZ5-F1
#
_cell.length_a   1.000
_cell.length_b   1.000
_cell.length_c   1.000
_cell.angle_alpha   90.00
_cell.angle_beta   90.00
_cell.angle_gamma   90.00
#
_symmetry.space_group_name_H-M   'P 1'
#
loop_
_entity.id
_entity.type
_entity.pdbx_description
1 polymer ?
#
loop_
_entity_poly.entity_id
_entity_poly.type
_entity_poly.pdbx_seq_one_letter_code
_entity_poly.pdbx_strand_id
1 'polypeptide(L)'
;MDFIADPLRQLVPRITRLEMAWEKHSADTGGLNGFLATYIGRKEFSNLRSLDLTDLRNGVEPSVTLNTPGLRSFKYRGELGHLPNIEAPRLVDLHVNWQLMTLPEILTILSRYPTLKNCKIEQSGLMTKDFGNHGTRSKVALRRMRSFYAGEFYTNDMIYLFEHLELPDSASVTLGIESDRHEEDAPLTDLLGPQIALADGIKIAGANLSEINYTLFRASGQFEVVHRKAGNAIFESPLNLASYPNNLTSLEFHIQRLPSMQDLIAILTYWSSLTHIRVCTEELSFEKLLTALEETPQTVCPELQSLDCTGTKFSGPRMKVWLAFRKQRCVGLKELTVTKGFAEPKLDDINDLVEMFFEEPPERGRAF
;
A
#
# COMPACT_ATOMS: atom_id res chain seq x y z
N MET A 1 -12.81 -37.37 -31.73
CA MET A 1 -13.68 -36.17 -31.85
C MET A 1 -12.77 -34.97 -32.06
N ASP A 2 -12.40 -34.67 -33.32
CA ASP A 2 -11.42 -33.60 -33.65
C ASP A 2 -12.03 -32.37 -34.32
N PHE A 3 -13.37 -32.27 -34.39
CA PHE A 3 -14.07 -31.19 -35.12
C PHE A 3 -13.75 -29.76 -34.62
N ILE A 4 -13.25 -29.60 -33.40
CA ILE A 4 -12.95 -28.29 -32.78
C ILE A 4 -11.44 -27.98 -32.81
N ALA A 5 -10.58 -28.99 -32.77
CA ALA A 5 -9.14 -28.79 -32.62
C ALA A 5 -8.52 -28.08 -33.83
N ASP A 6 -8.83 -28.52 -35.04
CA ASP A 6 -8.20 -27.98 -36.25
C ASP A 6 -8.62 -26.54 -36.57
N PRO A 7 -9.91 -26.15 -36.48
CA PRO A 7 -10.30 -24.75 -36.63
C PRO A 7 -9.66 -23.85 -35.56
N LEU A 8 -9.61 -24.29 -34.30
CA LEU A 8 -9.02 -23.48 -33.23
C LEU A 8 -7.52 -23.26 -33.46
N ARG A 9 -6.78 -24.32 -33.84
CA ARG A 9 -5.34 -24.21 -34.15
C ARG A 9 -5.06 -23.27 -35.32
N GLN A 10 -5.97 -23.15 -36.29
CA GLN A 10 -5.86 -22.18 -37.38
C GLN A 10 -6.13 -20.74 -36.92
N LEU A 11 -6.97 -20.57 -35.89
CA LEU A 11 -7.29 -19.25 -35.33
C LEU A 11 -6.21 -18.76 -34.36
N VAL A 12 -5.54 -19.65 -33.62
CA VAL A 12 -4.54 -19.33 -32.58
C VAL A 12 -3.59 -18.19 -32.95
N PRO A 13 -2.90 -18.18 -34.12
CA PRO A 13 -1.96 -17.11 -34.46
C PRO A 13 -2.62 -15.74 -34.66
N ARG A 14 -3.94 -15.68 -34.87
CA ARG A 14 -4.72 -14.46 -35.14
C ARG A 14 -5.39 -13.91 -33.88
N ILE A 15 -5.42 -14.67 -32.78
CA ILE A 15 -6.05 -14.25 -31.53
C ILE A 15 -5.19 -13.15 -30.89
N THR A 16 -5.81 -11.99 -30.65
CA THR A 16 -5.15 -10.83 -30.02
C THR A 16 -5.47 -10.71 -28.53
N ARG A 17 -6.63 -11.20 -28.11
CA ARG A 17 -7.05 -11.31 -26.71
C ARG A 17 -7.72 -12.65 -26.50
N LEU A 18 -7.33 -13.34 -25.43
CA LEU A 18 -7.90 -14.62 -25.04
C LEU A 18 -8.34 -14.54 -23.58
N GLU A 19 -9.56 -14.99 -23.33
CA GLU A 19 -10.16 -15.08 -22.01
C GLU A 19 -10.75 -16.48 -21.86
N MET A 20 -10.45 -17.13 -20.75
CA MET A 20 -10.71 -18.55 -20.53
C MET A 20 -11.01 -18.76 -19.05
N ALA A 21 -12.14 -19.40 -18.75
CA ALA A 21 -12.61 -19.58 -17.37
C ALA A 21 -13.13 -21.00 -17.13
N TRP A 22 -12.60 -21.64 -16.07
CA TRP A 22 -13.05 -22.91 -15.54
C TRP A 22 -13.58 -22.71 -14.13
N GLU A 23 -14.86 -23.07 -13.95
CA GLU A 23 -15.53 -22.99 -12.65
C GLU A 23 -15.30 -24.27 -11.84
N LYS A 24 -15.39 -24.14 -10.52
CA LYS A 24 -15.16 -25.21 -9.52
C LYS A 24 -15.97 -26.49 -9.78
N HIS A 25 -17.13 -26.37 -10.43
CA HIS A 25 -18.07 -27.47 -10.66
C HIS A 25 -18.17 -27.90 -12.14
N SER A 26 -17.20 -27.55 -12.98
CA SER A 26 -17.24 -27.97 -14.39
C SER A 26 -17.18 -29.50 -14.48
N ALA A 27 -18.06 -30.11 -15.29
CA ALA A 27 -18.03 -31.54 -15.59
C ALA A 27 -16.83 -31.96 -16.47
N ASP A 28 -16.02 -31.00 -16.92
CA ASP A 28 -14.81 -31.23 -17.70
C ASP A 28 -13.71 -31.82 -16.81
N THR A 29 -13.24 -33.01 -17.20
CA THR A 29 -12.18 -33.74 -16.51
C THR A 29 -10.78 -33.32 -16.96
N GLY A 30 -10.65 -32.65 -18.11
CA GLY A 30 -9.38 -32.24 -18.68
C GLY A 30 -8.88 -30.90 -18.18
N GLY A 31 -9.80 -29.97 -17.90
CA GLY A 31 -9.46 -28.68 -17.32
C GLY A 31 -8.78 -27.69 -18.23
N LEU A 32 -8.33 -26.57 -17.67
CA LEU A 32 -7.65 -25.52 -18.41
C LEU A 32 -6.41 -26.10 -19.12
N ASN A 33 -5.51 -26.76 -18.39
CA ASN A 33 -4.31 -27.28 -19.04
C ASN A 33 -4.59 -28.47 -19.96
N GLY A 34 -5.52 -29.36 -19.63
CA GLY A 34 -5.90 -30.43 -20.55
C GLY A 34 -6.52 -29.90 -21.84
N PHE A 35 -7.33 -28.85 -21.75
CA PHE A 35 -7.88 -28.14 -22.91
C PHE A 35 -6.76 -27.52 -23.75
N LEU A 36 -5.85 -26.77 -23.11
CA LEU A 36 -4.70 -26.15 -23.80
C LEU A 36 -3.84 -27.22 -24.51
N ALA A 37 -3.52 -28.32 -23.83
CA ALA A 37 -2.73 -29.41 -24.39
C ALA A 37 -3.43 -30.07 -25.59
N THR A 38 -4.72 -30.34 -25.48
CA THR A 38 -5.49 -31.09 -26.48
C THR A 38 -5.77 -30.25 -27.73
N TYR A 39 -6.30 -29.04 -27.53
CA TYR A 39 -6.86 -28.25 -28.63
C TYR A 39 -5.88 -27.23 -29.19
N ILE A 40 -4.98 -26.67 -28.38
CA ILE A 40 -4.00 -25.68 -28.85
C ILE A 40 -2.66 -26.35 -29.15
N GLY A 41 -2.23 -27.27 -28.28
CA GLY A 41 -0.94 -27.96 -28.39
C GLY A 41 0.24 -26.98 -28.30
N ARG A 42 1.22 -27.11 -29.20
CA ARG A 42 2.43 -26.27 -29.25
C ARG A 42 2.34 -25.09 -30.22
N LYS A 43 1.13 -24.66 -30.57
CA LYS A 43 0.95 -23.52 -31.50
C LYS A 43 1.35 -22.21 -30.83
N GLU A 44 2.00 -21.35 -31.59
CA GLU A 44 2.39 -20.02 -31.14
C GLU A 44 1.22 -19.04 -31.28
N PHE A 45 0.98 -18.29 -30.21
CA PHE A 45 0.07 -17.16 -30.19
C PHE A 45 0.79 -15.88 -30.63
N SER A 46 1.16 -15.78 -31.91
CA SER A 46 2.02 -14.70 -32.42
C SER A 46 1.45 -13.29 -32.22
N ASN A 47 0.12 -13.14 -32.24
CA ASN A 47 -0.56 -11.84 -32.10
C ASN A 47 -1.18 -11.59 -30.73
N LEU A 48 -1.11 -12.54 -29.80
CA LEU A 48 -1.77 -12.41 -28.50
C LEU A 48 -1.09 -11.31 -27.67
N ARG A 49 -1.89 -10.34 -27.23
CA ARG A 49 -1.46 -9.19 -26.42
C ARG A 49 -1.96 -9.25 -24.99
N SER A 50 -3.15 -9.83 -24.79
CA SER A 50 -3.81 -9.94 -23.49
C SER A 50 -4.30 -11.37 -23.27
N LEU A 51 -3.96 -11.95 -22.14
CA LEU A 51 -4.39 -13.29 -21.72
C LEU A 51 -5.00 -13.20 -20.33
N ASP A 52 -6.23 -13.69 -20.19
CA ASP A 52 -6.95 -13.77 -18.92
C ASP A 52 -7.41 -15.20 -18.69
N LEU A 53 -6.93 -15.81 -17.61
CA LEU A 53 -7.12 -17.22 -17.30
C LEU A 53 -7.71 -17.33 -15.90
N THR A 54 -8.84 -18.01 -15.80
CA THR A 54 -9.47 -18.37 -14.53
C THR A 54 -9.61 -19.89 -14.43
N ASP A 55 -9.17 -20.49 -13.32
CA ASP A 55 -9.30 -21.93 -13.07
C ASP A 55 -9.54 -22.27 -11.60
N LEU A 56 -10.79 -22.17 -11.16
CA LEU A 56 -11.16 -22.31 -9.74
C LEU A 56 -11.36 -23.76 -9.28
N ARG A 57 -10.82 -24.73 -10.04
CA ARG A 57 -10.93 -26.14 -9.71
C ARG A 57 -9.82 -26.54 -8.76
N ASN A 58 -10.01 -27.67 -8.09
CA ASN A 58 -8.99 -28.25 -7.23
C ASN A 58 -8.39 -29.49 -7.90
N GLY A 59 -7.12 -29.76 -7.67
CA GLY A 59 -6.51 -31.04 -8.05
C GLY A 59 -5.15 -30.89 -8.73
N VAL A 60 -4.68 -31.96 -9.38
CA VAL A 60 -3.42 -31.93 -10.11
C VAL A 60 -3.71 -31.76 -11.60
N GLU A 61 -3.06 -30.79 -12.22
CA GLU A 61 -3.16 -30.53 -13.65
C GLU A 61 -1.84 -30.82 -14.38
N PRO A 62 -1.89 -31.23 -15.66
CA PRO A 62 -0.69 -31.35 -16.46
C PRO A 62 -0.06 -29.98 -16.67
N SER A 63 1.27 -29.88 -16.59
CA SER A 63 1.96 -28.64 -16.94
C SER A 63 1.94 -28.42 -18.46
N VAL A 64 1.40 -27.28 -18.89
CA VAL A 64 1.40 -26.86 -20.31
C VAL A 64 2.23 -25.60 -20.47
N THR A 65 2.92 -25.49 -21.60
CA THR A 65 3.67 -24.28 -21.97
C THR A 65 2.97 -23.58 -23.13
N LEU A 66 2.72 -22.28 -22.97
CA LEU A 66 2.14 -21.43 -24.01
C LEU A 66 3.22 -20.49 -24.56
N ASN A 67 3.49 -20.61 -25.86
CA ASN A 67 4.39 -19.71 -26.57
C ASN A 67 3.63 -18.43 -26.98
N THR A 68 3.90 -17.33 -26.28
CA THR A 68 3.15 -16.07 -26.39
C THR A 68 4.11 -14.87 -26.54
N PRO A 69 4.92 -14.80 -27.61
CA PRO A 69 6.03 -13.85 -27.70
C PRO A 69 5.56 -12.38 -27.77
N GLY A 70 4.31 -12.17 -28.18
CA GLY A 70 3.67 -10.87 -28.27
C GLY A 70 2.97 -10.39 -26.99
N LEU A 71 2.88 -11.23 -25.96
CA LEU A 71 2.04 -10.97 -24.79
C LEU A 71 2.54 -9.76 -23.99
N ARG A 72 1.60 -8.90 -23.59
CA ARG A 72 1.86 -7.68 -22.83
C ARG A 72 1.18 -7.68 -21.48
N SER A 73 -0.05 -8.21 -21.41
CA SER A 73 -0.84 -8.27 -20.20
C SER A 73 -1.28 -9.70 -19.92
N PHE A 74 -1.07 -10.16 -18.69
CA PHE A 74 -1.44 -11.49 -18.24
C PHE A 74 -2.18 -11.40 -16.90
N LYS A 75 -3.34 -12.03 -16.85
CA LYS A 75 -4.14 -12.17 -15.63
C LYS A 75 -4.39 -13.64 -15.36
N TYR A 76 -4.22 -14.02 -14.11
CA TYR A 76 -4.48 -15.37 -13.65
C TYR A 76 -5.26 -15.38 -12.34
N ARG A 77 -6.28 -16.25 -12.28
CA ARG A 77 -7.04 -16.54 -11.07
C ARG A 77 -7.38 -18.04 -11.00
N GLY A 78 -6.64 -18.89 -10.30
CA GLY A 78 -6.92 -20.34 -10.45
C GLY A 78 -6.51 -21.28 -9.31
N GLU A 79 -5.85 -22.45 -9.64
CA GLU A 79 -4.61 -23.27 -9.20
C GLU A 79 -3.15 -22.74 -9.47
N LEU A 80 -2.19 -22.45 -8.56
CA LEU A 80 -0.83 -22.02 -8.98
C LEU A 80 -0.10 -23.20 -9.63
N GLY A 81 -0.36 -24.41 -9.13
CA GLY A 81 0.02 -25.65 -9.80
C GLY A 81 -0.69 -25.84 -11.15
N HIS A 82 -1.78 -25.11 -11.42
CA HIS A 82 -2.49 -25.12 -12.71
C HIS A 82 -2.08 -23.94 -13.59
N LEU A 83 -1.21 -23.04 -13.11
CA LEU A 83 -0.73 -21.93 -13.91
C LEU A 83 0.09 -22.48 -15.09
N PRO A 84 -0.35 -22.30 -16.35
CA PRO A 84 0.47 -22.69 -17.49
C PRO A 84 1.79 -21.92 -17.48
N ASN A 85 2.85 -22.55 -17.98
CA ASN A 85 4.12 -21.90 -18.22
C ASN A 85 3.98 -20.95 -19.41
N ILE A 86 3.88 -19.65 -19.14
CA ILE A 86 3.74 -18.63 -20.17
C ILE A 86 5.12 -18.13 -20.62
N GLU A 87 5.48 -18.38 -21.89
CA GLU A 87 6.65 -17.77 -22.52
C GLU A 87 6.27 -16.37 -23.05
N ALA A 88 6.48 -15.35 -22.22
CA ALA A 88 6.13 -13.97 -22.52
C ALA A 88 7.30 -13.00 -22.21
N PRO A 89 8.35 -12.96 -23.05
CA PRO A 89 9.53 -12.10 -22.82
C PRO A 89 9.24 -10.60 -22.87
N ARG A 90 8.01 -10.22 -23.25
CA ARG A 90 7.55 -8.84 -23.44
C ARG A 90 6.46 -8.43 -22.47
N LEU A 91 6.18 -9.28 -21.46
CA LEU A 91 5.16 -9.04 -20.47
C LEU A 91 5.47 -7.77 -19.65
N VAL A 92 4.49 -6.89 -19.54
CA VAL A 92 4.59 -5.61 -18.83
C VAL A 92 3.59 -5.50 -17.70
N ASP A 93 2.44 -6.16 -17.81
CA ASP A 93 1.37 -6.17 -16.81
C ASP A 93 1.09 -7.61 -16.36
N LEU A 94 1.20 -7.86 -15.07
CA LEU A 94 0.89 -9.14 -14.45
C LEU A 94 -0.12 -8.94 -13.31
N HIS A 95 -1.22 -9.69 -13.34
CA HIS A 95 -2.16 -9.79 -12.24
C HIS A 95 -2.34 -11.26 -11.86
N VAL A 96 -2.04 -11.62 -10.62
CA VAL A 96 -2.26 -12.95 -10.09
C VAL A 96 -3.20 -12.84 -8.88
N ASN A 97 -4.29 -13.58 -8.89
CA ASN A 97 -5.26 -13.67 -7.80
C ASN A 97 -5.39 -15.13 -7.36
N TRP A 98 -5.26 -15.43 -6.07
CA TRP A 98 -4.95 -16.79 -5.66
C TRP A 98 -5.44 -17.18 -4.26
N GLN A 99 -5.86 -18.43 -4.05
CA GLN A 99 -6.13 -18.98 -2.71
C GLN A 99 -4.92 -19.79 -2.23
N LEU A 100 -4.10 -19.26 -1.31
CA LEU A 100 -2.90 -19.90 -0.70
C LEU A 100 -1.60 -19.84 -1.52
N MET A 101 -0.97 -18.67 -1.61
CA MET A 101 0.27 -18.51 -2.38
C MET A 101 1.47 -18.54 -1.44
N THR A 102 2.46 -19.39 -1.71
CA THR A 102 3.71 -19.30 -0.96
C THR A 102 4.59 -18.19 -1.54
N LEU A 103 5.31 -17.46 -0.69
CA LEU A 103 6.25 -16.41 -1.13
C LEU A 103 7.32 -16.93 -2.10
N PRO A 104 7.88 -18.16 -1.91
CA PRO A 104 8.75 -18.77 -2.91
C PRO A 104 8.10 -18.88 -4.30
N GLU A 105 6.81 -19.19 -4.41
CA GLU A 105 6.12 -19.27 -5.70
C GLU A 105 5.96 -17.89 -6.33
N ILE A 106 5.61 -16.86 -5.54
CA ILE A 106 5.57 -15.46 -5.99
C ILE A 106 6.89 -15.08 -6.65
N LEU A 107 7.98 -15.27 -5.91
CA LEU A 107 9.33 -14.92 -6.39
C LEU A 107 9.68 -15.70 -7.67
N THR A 108 9.26 -16.97 -7.75
CA THR A 108 9.47 -17.80 -8.94
C THR A 108 8.73 -17.22 -10.15
N ILE A 109 7.48 -16.79 -9.99
CA ILE A 109 6.70 -16.17 -11.07
C ILE A 109 7.32 -14.84 -11.49
N LEU A 110 7.65 -13.97 -10.53
CA LEU A 110 8.23 -12.66 -10.80
C LEU A 110 9.59 -12.76 -11.53
N SER A 111 10.40 -13.77 -11.19
CA SER A 111 11.70 -14.00 -11.83
C SER A 111 11.62 -14.30 -13.33
N ARG A 112 10.47 -14.81 -13.81
CA ARG A 112 10.24 -15.13 -15.23
C ARG A 112 10.05 -13.88 -16.09
N TYR A 113 9.68 -12.74 -15.48
CA TYR A 113 9.26 -11.54 -16.20
C TYR A 113 10.04 -10.28 -15.76
N PRO A 114 11.34 -10.18 -16.10
CA PRO A 114 12.17 -9.03 -15.73
C PRO A 114 11.73 -7.71 -16.40
N THR A 115 10.83 -7.75 -17.39
CA THR A 115 10.32 -6.58 -18.11
C THR A 115 9.06 -5.96 -17.48
N LEU A 116 8.55 -6.51 -16.38
CA LEU A 116 7.35 -6.03 -15.71
C LEU A 116 7.44 -4.54 -15.35
N LYS A 117 6.33 -3.86 -15.59
CA LYS A 117 6.11 -2.46 -15.19
C LYS A 117 5.01 -2.36 -14.14
N ASN A 118 4.00 -3.20 -14.23
CA ASN A 118 2.90 -3.25 -13.28
C ASN A 118 2.69 -4.68 -12.82
N CYS A 119 2.63 -4.89 -11.51
CA CYS A 119 2.35 -6.19 -10.93
C CYS A 119 1.33 -6.06 -9.81
N LYS A 120 0.31 -6.90 -9.85
CA LYS A 120 -0.73 -7.01 -8.84
C LYS A 120 -0.82 -8.45 -8.37
N ILE A 121 -0.55 -8.69 -7.10
CA ILE A 121 -0.71 -9.99 -6.46
C ILE A 121 -1.80 -9.83 -5.41
N GLU A 122 -2.87 -10.60 -5.55
CA GLU A 122 -3.96 -10.66 -4.59
C GLU A 122 -4.03 -12.07 -4.05
N GLN A 123 -3.99 -12.19 -2.73
CA GLN A 123 -4.42 -13.39 -2.08
C GLN A 123 -5.93 -13.31 -1.83
N SER A 124 -6.63 -14.43 -1.92
CA SER A 124 -8.04 -14.55 -1.60
C SER A 124 -8.26 -15.77 -0.72
N GLY A 125 -8.70 -15.58 0.51
CA GLY A 125 -8.99 -16.66 1.46
C GLY A 125 -8.01 -16.78 2.61
N LEU A 126 -8.41 -17.52 3.65
CA LEU A 126 -7.69 -17.65 4.91
C LEU A 126 -6.35 -18.37 4.67
N MET A 127 -5.25 -17.68 4.96
CA MET A 127 -3.91 -18.26 4.97
C MET A 127 -3.88 -19.53 5.83
N THR A 128 -3.56 -20.68 5.24
CA THR A 128 -3.07 -21.80 6.03
C THR A 128 -1.62 -21.48 6.40
N LYS A 129 -1.35 -21.39 7.70
CA LYS A 129 -0.02 -21.15 8.28
C LYS A 129 0.98 -22.20 7.85
N ASP A 130 1.53 -22.06 6.65
CA ASP A 130 2.76 -22.74 6.30
C ASP A 130 3.88 -21.75 6.59
N PHE A 131 4.28 -21.68 7.87
CA PHE A 131 5.53 -21.04 8.31
C PHE A 131 6.73 -21.87 7.83
N GLY A 132 6.70 -22.31 6.58
CA GLY A 132 7.75 -23.10 5.99
C GLY A 132 9.00 -22.25 6.00
N ASN A 133 10.01 -22.71 6.74
CA ASN A 133 11.34 -22.13 6.81
C ASN A 133 11.81 -21.80 5.39
N HIS A 134 11.69 -20.53 4.99
CA HIS A 134 11.93 -20.14 3.61
C HIS A 134 13.45 -20.20 3.39
N GLY A 135 13.90 -21.23 2.67
CA GLY A 135 15.31 -21.38 2.33
C GLY A 135 15.84 -20.12 1.63
N THR A 136 17.12 -19.81 1.85
CA THR A 136 17.79 -18.65 1.25
C THR A 136 17.67 -18.68 -0.27
N ARG A 137 17.06 -17.65 -0.87
CA ARG A 137 16.89 -17.52 -2.33
C ARG A 137 17.66 -16.32 -2.86
N SER A 138 17.99 -16.36 -4.15
CA SER A 138 18.53 -15.21 -4.88
C SER A 138 17.48 -14.10 -4.98
N LYS A 139 17.91 -12.85 -4.84
CA LYS A 139 17.04 -11.69 -5.04
C LYS A 139 16.49 -11.63 -6.46
N VAL A 140 15.23 -11.24 -6.59
CA VAL A 140 14.54 -11.01 -7.86
C VAL A 140 14.54 -9.51 -8.15
N ALA A 141 15.24 -9.09 -9.21
CA ALA A 141 15.34 -7.68 -9.58
C ALA A 141 14.32 -7.28 -10.65
N LEU A 142 13.37 -6.41 -10.30
CA LEU A 142 12.33 -5.89 -11.20
C LEU A 142 12.60 -4.44 -11.59
N ARG A 143 13.70 -4.22 -12.32
CA ARG A 143 14.27 -2.90 -12.61
C ARG A 143 13.37 -1.93 -13.38
N ARG A 144 12.30 -2.43 -14.01
CA ARG A 144 11.35 -1.62 -14.81
C ARG A 144 10.03 -1.38 -14.11
N MET A 145 9.89 -1.85 -12.87
CA MET A 145 8.67 -1.73 -12.09
C MET A 145 8.32 -0.26 -11.89
N ARG A 146 7.03 0.04 -12.05
CA ARG A 146 6.42 1.35 -11.81
C ARG A 146 5.33 1.25 -10.75
N SER A 147 4.60 0.15 -10.75
CA SER A 147 3.54 -0.12 -9.76
C SER A 147 3.62 -1.57 -9.31
N PHE A 148 3.83 -1.76 -8.01
CA PHE A 148 3.79 -3.07 -7.37
C PHE A 148 2.70 -3.07 -6.30
N TYR A 149 1.77 -4.01 -6.41
CA TYR A 149 0.73 -4.24 -5.43
C TYR A 149 0.80 -5.69 -4.94
N ALA A 150 0.80 -5.87 -3.62
CA ALA A 150 0.69 -7.17 -2.99
C ALA A 150 -0.31 -7.08 -1.82
N GLY A 151 -1.48 -7.68 -1.97
CA GLY A 151 -2.57 -7.57 -1.01
C GLY A 151 -2.83 -8.85 -0.22
N GLU A 152 -3.15 -8.66 1.07
CA GLU A 152 -3.61 -9.70 2.02
C GLU A 152 -2.51 -10.70 2.44
N PHE A 153 -1.43 -10.17 3.05
CA PHE A 153 -0.34 -10.97 3.62
C PHE A 153 -0.06 -10.60 5.08
N TYR A 154 0.67 -11.46 5.80
CA TYR A 154 1.20 -11.15 7.12
C TYR A 154 2.43 -10.24 7.06
N THR A 155 2.80 -9.63 8.19
CA THR A 155 3.93 -8.71 8.24
C THR A 155 5.25 -9.44 7.96
N ASN A 156 5.45 -10.62 8.57
CA ASN A 156 6.60 -11.48 8.31
C ASN A 156 6.77 -11.83 6.83
N ASP A 157 5.66 -12.14 6.15
CA ASP A 157 5.66 -12.51 4.75
C ASP A 157 6.08 -11.33 3.86
N MET A 158 5.59 -10.14 4.19
CA MET A 158 5.99 -8.92 3.50
C MET A 158 7.47 -8.60 3.72
N ILE A 159 7.98 -8.74 4.94
CA ILE A 159 9.41 -8.55 5.22
C ILE A 159 10.23 -9.52 4.36
N TYR A 160 9.90 -10.82 4.38
CA TYR A 160 10.60 -11.81 3.58
C TYR A 160 10.54 -11.50 2.07
N LEU A 161 9.38 -11.06 1.56
CA LEU A 161 9.22 -10.68 0.17
C LEU A 161 10.19 -9.55 -0.22
N PHE A 162 10.30 -8.51 0.62
CA PHE A 162 11.17 -7.35 0.36
C PHE A 162 12.66 -7.63 0.58
N GLU A 163 13.02 -8.60 1.42
CA GLU A 163 14.41 -9.08 1.51
C GLU A 163 14.87 -9.73 0.20
N HIS A 164 13.93 -10.33 -0.54
CA HIS A 164 14.18 -11.10 -1.77
C HIS A 164 13.73 -10.38 -3.05
N LEU A 165 13.20 -9.17 -2.95
CA LEU A 165 12.69 -8.41 -4.09
C LEU A 165 13.40 -7.05 -4.18
N GLU A 166 14.00 -6.77 -5.34
CA GLU A 166 14.61 -5.47 -5.62
C GLU A 166 13.70 -4.66 -6.56
N LEU A 167 13.17 -3.56 -6.03
CA LEU A 167 12.35 -2.58 -6.75
C LEU A 167 13.14 -1.28 -6.92
N PRO A 168 12.93 -0.53 -8.02
CA PRO A 168 13.51 0.79 -8.15
C PRO A 168 12.84 1.79 -7.19
N ASP A 169 13.58 2.77 -6.69
CA ASP A 169 13.06 3.80 -5.75
C ASP A 169 11.92 4.64 -6.34
N SER A 170 11.78 4.66 -7.67
CA SER A 170 10.69 5.31 -8.38
C SER A 170 9.41 4.48 -8.48
N ALA A 171 9.41 3.24 -8.00
CA ALA A 171 8.21 2.41 -8.03
C ALA A 171 7.21 2.88 -6.96
N SER A 172 5.94 2.97 -7.35
CA SER A 172 4.83 3.01 -6.39
C SER A 172 4.61 1.61 -5.86
N VAL A 173 4.61 1.46 -4.54
CA VAL A 173 4.38 0.21 -3.84
C VAL A 173 3.14 0.35 -2.97
N THR A 174 2.21 -0.61 -3.05
CA THR A 174 1.05 -0.68 -2.18
C THR A 174 0.92 -2.10 -1.62
N LEU A 175 0.94 -2.21 -0.29
CA LEU A 175 0.89 -3.49 0.43
C LEU A 175 -0.40 -3.58 1.24
N GLY A 176 -1.07 -4.72 1.20
CA GLY A 176 -2.18 -5.03 2.11
C GLY A 176 -1.72 -6.00 3.17
N ILE A 177 -1.75 -5.59 4.43
CA ILE A 177 -1.33 -6.40 5.58
C ILE A 177 -2.56 -6.77 6.39
N GLU A 178 -2.70 -8.06 6.68
CA GLU A 178 -3.74 -8.59 7.55
C GLU A 178 -3.16 -8.86 8.93
N SER A 179 -3.69 -8.19 9.96
CA SER A 179 -3.33 -8.44 11.35
C SER A 179 -4.14 -9.62 11.85
N ASP A 180 -3.47 -10.76 12.01
CA ASP A 180 -3.97 -11.80 12.89
C ASP A 180 -3.50 -11.53 14.33
N ARG A 181 -4.31 -11.92 15.32
CA ARG A 181 -3.98 -11.78 16.75
C ARG A 181 -2.94 -12.80 17.22
N HIS A 182 -1.93 -13.07 16.40
CA HIS A 182 -0.93 -14.09 16.70
C HIS A 182 0.34 -13.45 17.25
N GLU A 183 0.82 -13.97 18.38
CA GLU A 183 1.96 -13.44 19.14
C GLU A 183 3.31 -13.52 18.40
N GLU A 184 3.36 -14.22 17.26
CA GLU A 184 4.59 -14.49 16.49
C GLU A 184 4.75 -13.62 15.22
N ASP A 185 3.77 -12.77 14.87
CA ASP A 185 3.96 -11.88 13.71
C ASP A 185 4.94 -10.76 14.07
N ALA A 186 5.86 -10.44 13.15
CA ALA A 186 6.74 -9.31 13.33
C ALA A 186 5.90 -8.03 13.47
N PRO A 187 6.34 -7.07 14.29
CA PRO A 187 5.64 -5.80 14.38
C PRO A 187 5.70 -5.10 13.02
N LEU A 188 4.60 -4.42 12.66
CA LEU A 188 4.51 -3.62 11.43
C LEU A 188 5.67 -2.62 11.28
N THR A 189 6.25 -2.20 12.40
CA THR A 189 7.39 -1.29 12.45
C THR A 189 8.64 -1.84 11.80
N ASP A 190 8.82 -3.16 11.76
CA ASP A 190 10.00 -3.77 11.14
C ASP A 190 9.92 -3.73 9.62
N LEU A 191 8.69 -3.64 9.07
CA LEU A 191 8.46 -3.40 7.65
C LEU A 191 8.55 -1.90 7.31
N LEU A 192 7.87 -1.04 8.06
CA LEU A 192 7.77 0.40 7.77
C LEU A 192 9.03 1.18 8.15
N GLY A 193 9.72 0.78 9.22
CA GLY A 193 10.87 1.49 9.79
C GLY A 193 12.00 1.71 8.78
N PRO A 194 12.51 0.68 8.09
CA PRO A 194 13.53 0.85 7.05
C PRO A 194 13.07 1.77 5.91
N GLN A 195 11.77 1.81 5.62
CA GLN A 195 11.20 2.61 4.54
C GLN A 195 11.05 4.08 4.90
N ILE A 196 10.96 4.43 6.19
CA ILE A 196 10.83 5.81 6.68
C ILE A 196 12.11 6.62 6.43
N ALA A 197 13.26 5.96 6.48
CA ALA A 197 14.56 6.58 6.22
C ALA A 197 14.71 7.10 4.78
N LEU A 198 13.89 6.57 3.87
CA LEU A 198 13.87 6.93 2.45
C LEU A 198 12.74 7.91 2.10
N ALA A 199 11.93 8.30 3.07
CA ALA A 199 10.72 9.09 2.87
C ALA A 199 10.93 10.57 3.24
N ASP A 200 10.29 11.44 2.47
CA ASP A 200 10.24 12.88 2.71
C ASP A 200 9.05 13.26 3.59
N GLY A 201 8.01 12.41 3.62
CA GLY A 201 6.83 12.62 4.45
C GLY A 201 6.05 11.34 4.71
N ILE A 202 5.18 11.38 5.71
CA ILE A 202 4.32 10.27 6.10
C ILE A 202 2.87 10.75 6.27
N LYS A 203 1.93 9.98 5.74
CA LYS A 203 0.49 10.11 5.99
C LYS A 203 -0.02 8.87 6.70
N ILE A 204 -0.83 9.10 7.72
CA ILE A 204 -1.49 8.06 8.49
C ILE A 204 -2.99 8.34 8.40
N ALA A 205 -3.71 7.51 7.66
CA ALA A 205 -5.14 7.67 7.42
C ALA A 205 -5.92 6.45 7.93
N GLY A 206 -7.09 6.66 8.51
CA GLY A 206 -7.93 5.59 9.02
C GLY A 206 -9.38 6.01 8.94
N ALA A 207 -10.10 5.49 7.94
CA ALA A 207 -11.51 5.79 7.75
C ALA A 207 -12.40 4.98 8.72
N ASN A 208 -11.95 3.80 9.12
CA ASN A 208 -12.71 2.82 9.90
C ASN A 208 -11.81 2.27 11.03
N LEU A 209 -12.41 1.75 12.11
CA LEU A 209 -11.64 1.12 13.21
C LEU A 209 -10.82 -0.10 12.78
N SER A 210 -11.14 -0.70 11.63
CA SER A 210 -10.54 -1.95 11.14
C SER A 210 -9.44 -1.74 10.10
N GLU A 211 -9.19 -0.53 9.61
CA GLU A 211 -8.19 -0.29 8.55
C GLU A 211 -7.44 1.02 8.76
N ILE A 212 -6.10 0.94 8.75
CA ILE A 212 -5.19 2.07 8.84
C ILE A 212 -4.23 2.02 7.66
N ASN A 213 -4.15 3.11 6.92
CA ASN A 213 -3.27 3.30 5.78
C ASN A 213 -2.08 4.16 6.18
N TYR A 214 -0.89 3.62 6.02
CA TYR A 214 0.37 4.32 6.16
C TYR A 214 0.92 4.60 4.75
N THR A 215 1.04 5.87 4.38
CA THR A 215 1.60 6.27 3.10
C THR A 215 2.89 7.05 3.33
N LEU A 216 4.01 6.52 2.87
CA LEU A 216 5.30 7.19 2.86
C LEU A 216 5.50 7.85 1.50
N PHE A 217 5.68 9.17 1.50
CA PHE A 217 5.93 9.96 0.30
C PHE A 217 7.43 10.05 0.02
N ARG A 218 7.82 9.88 -1.24
CA ARG A 218 9.19 10.02 -1.72
C ARG A 218 9.21 10.93 -2.94
N ALA A 219 10.32 11.60 -3.18
CA ALA A 219 10.51 12.42 -4.38
C ALA A 219 10.17 11.70 -5.70
N SER A 220 10.39 10.38 -5.78
CA SER A 220 10.21 9.57 -6.99
C SER A 220 9.00 8.63 -6.99
N GLY A 221 8.23 8.54 -5.90
CA GLY A 221 7.16 7.55 -5.78
C GLY A 221 6.50 7.54 -4.40
N GLN A 222 5.69 6.51 -4.14
CA GLN A 222 5.01 6.33 -2.86
C GLN A 222 5.11 4.88 -2.38
N PHE A 223 5.19 4.70 -1.06
CA PHE A 223 5.14 3.40 -0.41
C PHE A 223 3.96 3.38 0.55
N GLU A 224 2.93 2.61 0.21
CA GLU A 224 1.68 2.55 0.93
C GLU A 224 1.50 1.18 1.58
N VAL A 225 1.06 1.18 2.83
CA VAL A 225 0.70 -0.02 3.59
C VAL A 225 -0.70 0.15 4.14
N VAL A 226 -1.62 -0.67 3.67
CA VAL A 226 -3.00 -0.81 4.14
C VAL A 226 -3.02 -1.91 5.20
N HIS A 227 -3.04 -1.52 6.47
CA HIS A 227 -3.05 -2.43 7.61
C HIS A 227 -4.48 -2.67 8.08
N ARG A 228 -4.97 -3.89 7.91
CA ARG A 228 -6.31 -4.32 8.32
C ARG A 228 -6.24 -5.07 9.64
N LYS A 229 -7.00 -4.62 10.64
CA LYS A 229 -7.07 -5.25 11.96
C LYS A 229 -8.36 -6.02 12.17
N ALA A 230 -8.24 -7.20 12.80
CA ALA A 230 -9.39 -8.00 13.21
C ALA A 230 -10.10 -7.41 14.46
N GLY A 231 -11.25 -6.76 14.25
CA GLY A 231 -12.16 -6.29 15.31
C GLY A 231 -11.98 -4.82 15.70
N ASN A 232 -12.35 -4.45 16.94
CA ASN A 232 -12.30 -3.08 17.47
C ASN A 232 -10.89 -2.63 17.89
N ALA A 233 -9.86 -3.08 17.17
CA ALA A 233 -8.48 -2.81 17.55
C ALA A 233 -8.19 -1.30 17.50
N ILE A 234 -7.59 -0.79 18.56
CA ILE A 234 -7.25 0.63 18.69
C ILE A 234 -6.07 0.92 17.74
N PHE A 235 -6.05 2.14 17.21
CA PHE A 235 -4.90 2.71 16.52
C PHE A 235 -3.64 2.48 17.35
N GLU A 236 -2.67 1.75 16.79
CA GLU A 236 -1.37 1.57 17.45
C GLU A 236 -0.53 2.81 17.20
N SER A 237 0.04 3.35 18.28
CA SER A 237 0.89 4.53 18.22
C SER A 237 2.08 4.28 17.28
N PRO A 238 2.38 5.19 16.34
CA PRO A 238 3.55 5.09 15.48
C PRO A 238 4.84 5.46 16.23
N LEU A 239 4.83 5.54 17.56
CA LEU A 239 6.01 5.86 18.38
C LEU A 239 7.21 4.95 18.06
N ASN A 240 6.96 3.66 17.85
CA ASN A 240 8.01 2.72 17.47
C ASN A 240 8.62 3.06 16.11
N LEU A 241 7.83 3.59 15.16
CA LEU A 241 8.33 4.08 13.88
C LEU A 241 9.17 5.35 14.05
N ALA A 242 8.81 6.20 15.01
CA ALA A 242 9.52 7.45 15.23
C ALA A 242 10.96 7.26 15.69
N SER A 243 11.29 6.10 16.27
CA SER A 243 12.65 5.76 16.67
C SER A 243 13.61 5.47 15.51
N TYR A 244 13.10 5.24 14.30
CA TYR A 244 13.93 4.97 13.12
C TYR A 244 14.55 6.26 12.56
N PRO A 245 15.78 6.18 12.00
CA PRO A 245 16.39 7.31 11.30
C PRO A 245 15.47 7.81 10.19
N ASN A 246 15.26 9.12 10.12
CA ASN A 246 14.31 9.72 9.20
C ASN A 246 14.73 11.15 8.83
N ASN A 247 14.28 11.60 7.67
CA ASN A 247 14.43 12.98 7.19
C ASN A 247 13.05 13.58 6.87
N LEU A 248 12.05 13.22 7.68
CA LEU A 248 10.67 13.62 7.40
C LEU A 248 10.53 15.13 7.51
N THR A 249 9.95 15.72 6.48
CA THR A 249 9.62 17.15 6.40
C THR A 249 8.11 17.40 6.51
N SER A 250 7.30 16.38 6.27
CA SER A 250 5.83 16.45 6.28
C SER A 250 5.18 15.29 7.03
N LEU A 251 4.15 15.59 7.81
CA LEU A 251 3.33 14.62 8.56
C LEU A 251 1.85 14.91 8.35
N GLU A 252 1.09 13.91 7.93
CA GLU A 252 -0.37 14.01 7.80
C GLU A 252 -1.08 12.99 8.70
N PHE A 253 -1.99 13.47 9.55
CA PHE A 253 -2.93 12.63 10.31
C PHE A 253 -4.34 12.78 9.75
N HIS A 254 -4.92 11.69 9.28
CA HIS A 254 -6.30 11.59 8.79
C HIS A 254 -7.02 10.48 9.57
N ILE A 255 -7.10 10.64 10.89
CA ILE A 255 -7.63 9.65 11.82
C ILE A 255 -8.52 10.34 12.86
N GLN A 256 -9.59 9.66 13.29
CA GLN A 256 -10.52 10.22 14.28
C GLN A 256 -9.85 10.51 15.62
N ARG A 257 -8.96 9.62 16.08
CA ARG A 257 -8.29 9.72 17.38
C ARG A 257 -6.78 9.68 17.20
N LEU A 258 -6.12 10.77 17.56
CA LEU A 258 -4.67 10.84 17.61
C LEU A 258 -4.11 9.97 18.76
N PRO A 259 -2.81 9.57 18.69
CA PRO A 259 -2.11 8.88 19.79
C PRO A 259 -2.26 9.56 21.17
N SER A 260 -1.76 8.89 22.21
CA SER A 260 -1.71 9.52 23.54
C SER A 260 -0.86 10.79 23.51
N MET A 261 -1.06 11.69 24.48
CA MET A 261 -0.27 12.93 24.54
C MET A 261 1.23 12.65 24.67
N GLN A 262 1.61 11.65 25.48
CA GLN A 262 3.00 11.23 25.66
C GLN A 262 3.60 10.68 24.36
N ASP A 263 2.83 9.87 23.63
CA ASP A 263 3.25 9.38 22.31
C ASP A 263 3.44 10.53 21.32
N LEU A 264 2.50 11.47 21.26
CA LEU A 264 2.60 12.63 20.36
C LEU A 264 3.85 13.46 20.65
N ILE A 265 4.11 13.77 21.92
CA ILE A 265 5.33 14.49 22.33
C ILE A 265 6.57 13.73 21.86
N ALA A 266 6.64 12.43 22.13
CA ALA A 266 7.80 11.63 21.76
C ALA A 266 7.98 11.54 20.24
N ILE A 267 6.92 11.23 19.49
CA ILE A 267 6.93 11.17 18.01
C ILE A 267 7.43 12.49 17.41
N LEU A 268 6.84 13.60 17.82
CA LEU A 268 7.15 14.93 17.30
C LEU A 268 8.52 15.44 17.76
N THR A 269 9.05 14.91 18.87
CA THR A 269 10.43 15.16 19.31
C THR A 269 11.42 14.42 18.42
N TYR A 270 11.14 13.14 18.08
CA TYR A 270 11.97 12.38 17.16
C TYR A 270 11.93 12.94 15.74
N TRP A 271 10.78 13.46 15.30
CA TRP A 271 10.60 14.08 13.98
C TRP A 271 10.79 15.60 14.03
N SER A 272 11.89 16.03 14.63
CA SER A 272 12.17 17.46 14.88
C SER A 272 12.31 18.32 13.62
N SER A 273 12.63 17.71 12.46
CA SER A 273 12.78 18.37 11.15
C SER A 273 11.46 18.58 10.38
N LEU A 274 10.32 18.28 11.00
CA LEU A 274 9.02 18.51 10.37
C LEU A 274 8.81 20.00 10.12
N THR A 275 8.54 20.34 8.87
CA THR A 275 8.23 21.71 8.41
C THR A 275 6.75 21.90 8.14
N HIS A 276 6.02 20.82 7.88
CA HIS A 276 4.59 20.82 7.62
C HIS A 276 3.88 19.72 8.40
N ILE A 277 2.75 20.08 9.04
CA ILE A 277 1.85 19.12 9.68
C ILE A 277 0.44 19.38 9.14
N ARG A 278 -0.22 18.31 8.68
CA ARG A 278 -1.64 18.32 8.32
C ARG A 278 -2.44 17.41 9.25
N VAL A 279 -3.59 17.87 9.72
CA VAL A 279 -4.42 17.14 10.68
C VAL A 279 -5.90 17.26 10.33
N CYS A 280 -6.51 16.11 10.10
CA CYS A 280 -7.95 15.90 9.96
C CYS A 280 -8.39 14.90 11.04
N THR A 281 -8.93 15.41 12.16
CA THR A 281 -9.24 14.63 13.38
C THR A 281 -10.40 15.24 14.17
N GLU A 282 -10.82 14.61 15.27
CA GLU A 282 -11.84 15.16 16.17
C GLU A 282 -11.27 16.30 17.04
N GLU A 283 -12.11 17.26 17.41
CA GLU A 283 -11.70 18.47 18.16
C GLU A 283 -10.88 18.19 19.42
N LEU A 284 -11.31 17.24 20.26
CA LEU A 284 -10.58 16.85 21.48
C LEU A 284 -9.20 16.25 21.19
N SER A 285 -9.06 15.50 20.09
CA SER A 285 -7.77 14.96 19.68
C SER A 285 -6.87 16.06 19.13
N PHE A 286 -7.42 17.04 18.42
CA PHE A 286 -6.67 18.19 17.95
C PHE A 286 -6.13 19.05 19.11
N GLU A 287 -6.94 19.27 20.15
CA GLU A 287 -6.51 19.97 21.36
C GLU A 287 -5.33 19.30 22.06
N LYS A 288 -5.34 17.96 22.09
CA LYS A 288 -4.24 17.15 22.60
C LYS A 288 -2.95 17.38 21.81
N LEU A 289 -3.04 17.52 20.48
CA LEU A 289 -1.90 17.83 19.63
C LEU A 289 -1.33 19.22 19.90
N LEU A 290 -2.18 20.25 20.00
CA LEU A 290 -1.72 21.60 20.33
C LEU A 290 -0.99 21.62 21.67
N THR A 291 -1.49 20.88 22.65
CA THR A 291 -0.87 20.73 23.97
C THR A 291 0.48 20.00 23.88
N ALA A 292 0.58 18.94 23.09
CA ALA A 292 1.85 18.24 22.85
C ALA A 292 2.90 19.13 22.16
N LEU A 293 2.48 19.98 21.23
CA LEU A 293 3.37 20.94 20.56
C LEU A 293 3.83 22.11 21.46
N GLU A 294 3.17 22.29 22.61
CA GLU A 294 3.52 23.28 23.64
C GLU A 294 4.43 22.74 24.74
N GLU A 295 4.84 21.47 24.64
CA GLU A 295 5.64 20.83 25.67
C GLU A 295 6.92 21.62 25.99
N THR A 296 7.33 21.57 27.26
CA THR A 296 8.49 22.29 27.79
C THR A 296 9.40 21.32 28.56
N PRO A 297 10.73 21.54 28.63
CA PRO A 297 11.45 22.77 28.32
C PRO A 297 11.80 22.98 26.83
N GLN A 298 11.92 21.90 26.06
CA GLN A 298 12.31 21.92 24.65
C GLN A 298 11.09 22.08 23.75
N THR A 299 11.16 22.98 22.78
CA THR A 299 10.05 23.18 21.85
C THR A 299 9.98 22.04 20.84
N VAL A 300 8.82 21.38 20.80
CA VAL A 300 8.52 20.28 19.87
C VAL A 300 8.32 20.82 18.45
N CYS A 301 8.86 20.11 17.46
CA CYS A 301 8.93 20.53 16.05
C CYS A 301 9.37 22.00 15.88
N PRO A 302 10.62 22.35 16.22
CA PRO A 302 11.10 23.72 16.14
C PRO A 302 11.12 24.26 14.69
N GLU A 303 11.21 23.39 13.69
CA GLU A 303 11.25 23.75 12.26
C GLU A 303 9.85 23.85 11.61
N LEU A 304 8.78 23.62 12.37
CA LEU A 304 7.41 23.67 11.85
C LEU A 304 7.05 25.07 11.34
N GLN A 305 6.77 25.15 10.04
CA GLN A 305 6.44 26.39 9.33
C GLN A 305 4.97 26.43 8.91
N SER A 306 4.33 25.28 8.68
CA SER A 306 2.98 25.20 8.14
C SER A 306 2.12 24.21 8.93
N LEU A 307 0.92 24.64 9.33
CA LEU A 307 -0.10 23.79 9.95
C LEU A 307 -1.39 23.85 9.13
N ASP A 308 -1.82 22.69 8.63
CA ASP A 308 -3.07 22.51 7.91
C ASP A 308 -4.07 21.75 8.78
N CYS A 309 -5.13 22.44 9.22
CA CYS A 309 -6.20 21.90 10.05
C CYS A 309 -7.49 21.67 9.26
N THR A 310 -7.43 21.57 7.93
CA THR A 310 -8.61 21.37 7.09
C THR A 310 -9.37 20.10 7.48
N GLY A 311 -10.69 20.24 7.64
CA GLY A 311 -11.59 19.19 8.10
C GLY A 311 -11.63 18.98 9.61
N THR A 312 -10.85 19.73 10.41
CA THR A 312 -10.82 19.64 11.87
C THR A 312 -11.51 20.84 12.50
N LYS A 313 -12.48 20.60 13.39
CA LYS A 313 -13.06 21.64 14.24
C LYS A 313 -12.17 21.91 15.45
N PHE A 314 -12.07 23.17 15.88
CA PHE A 314 -11.24 23.53 17.01
C PHE A 314 -11.63 24.87 17.65
N SER A 315 -11.12 25.08 18.86
CA SER A 315 -11.29 26.33 19.60
C SER A 315 -10.35 27.42 19.07
N GLY A 316 -10.93 28.49 18.52
CA GLY A 316 -10.17 29.64 18.01
C GLY A 316 -9.27 30.31 19.07
N PRO A 317 -9.77 30.62 20.28
CA PRO A 317 -8.98 31.16 21.38
C PRO A 317 -7.78 30.28 21.73
N ARG A 318 -7.96 28.96 21.71
CA ARG A 318 -6.94 27.99 22.08
C ARG A 318 -5.83 27.87 21.02
N MET A 319 -6.20 27.94 19.75
CA MET A 319 -5.25 28.09 18.63
C MET A 319 -4.43 29.38 18.75
N LYS A 320 -5.05 30.51 19.11
CA LYS A 320 -4.33 31.78 19.34
C LYS A 320 -3.27 31.67 20.45
N VAL A 321 -3.60 30.99 21.55
CA VAL A 321 -2.65 30.73 22.66
C VAL A 321 -1.44 29.94 22.15
N TRP A 322 -1.68 28.89 21.36
CA TRP A 322 -0.62 28.08 20.76
C TRP A 322 0.28 28.86 19.81
N LEU A 323 -0.31 29.64 18.90
CA LEU A 323 0.45 30.49 17.98
C LEU A 323 1.29 31.53 18.74
N ALA A 324 0.73 32.16 19.78
CA ALA A 324 1.43 33.12 20.62
C ALA A 324 2.60 32.47 21.37
N PHE A 325 2.42 31.25 21.89
CA PHE A 325 3.49 30.47 22.51
C PHE A 325 4.65 30.24 21.54
N ARG A 326 4.37 29.76 20.31
CA ARG A 326 5.43 29.52 19.31
C ARG A 326 6.16 30.80 18.92
N LYS A 327 5.44 31.91 18.75
CA LYS A 327 6.02 33.24 18.48
C LYS A 327 6.94 33.69 19.62
N GLN A 328 6.53 33.52 20.88
CA GLN A 328 7.38 33.83 22.05
C GLN A 328 8.65 32.98 22.11
N ARG A 329 8.60 31.74 21.59
CA ARG A 329 9.75 30.83 21.45
C ARG A 329 10.60 31.08 20.21
N CYS A 330 10.32 32.12 19.43
CA CYS A 330 11.02 32.45 18.17
C CYS A 330 10.95 31.36 17.10
N VAL A 331 9.92 30.50 17.15
CA VAL A 331 9.63 29.43 16.18
C VAL A 331 8.22 29.56 15.63
N GLY A 332 7.83 30.80 15.33
CA GLY A 332 6.50 31.17 14.85
C GLY A 332 6.14 30.45 13.55
N LEU A 333 4.83 30.24 13.37
CA LEU A 333 4.29 29.59 12.18
C LEU A 333 4.23 30.59 11.01
N LYS A 334 4.57 30.15 9.80
CA LYS A 334 4.41 30.95 8.58
C LYS A 334 3.02 30.80 7.99
N GLU A 335 2.49 29.58 7.96
CA GLU A 335 1.26 29.24 7.26
C GLU A 335 0.28 28.53 8.18
N LEU A 336 -0.97 29.00 8.22
CA LEU A 336 -2.09 28.32 8.85
C LEU A 336 -3.23 28.17 7.85
N THR A 337 -3.65 26.94 7.59
CA THR A 337 -4.79 26.63 6.71
C THR A 337 -5.91 25.99 7.53
N VAL A 338 -7.14 26.50 7.39
CA VAL A 338 -8.29 26.03 8.15
C VAL A 338 -9.52 25.88 7.26
N THR A 339 -10.49 25.08 7.69
CA THR A 339 -11.80 25.05 7.05
C THR A 339 -12.67 26.20 7.52
N LYS A 340 -13.31 26.90 6.58
CA LYS A 340 -14.22 28.01 6.87
C LYS A 340 -15.35 27.58 7.82
N GLY A 341 -15.43 28.26 8.95
CA GLY A 341 -16.45 28.02 9.98
C GLY A 341 -16.16 26.86 10.93
N PHE A 342 -14.95 26.28 10.91
CA PHE A 342 -14.56 25.20 11.83
C PHE A 342 -13.80 25.71 13.07
N ALA A 343 -13.44 26.99 13.10
CA ALA A 343 -12.90 27.66 14.28
C ALA A 343 -14.00 28.37 15.06
N GLU A 344 -14.18 28.01 16.33
CA GLU A 344 -15.20 28.59 17.21
C GLU A 344 -14.61 29.20 18.50
N PRO A 345 -14.87 30.50 18.80
CA PRO A 345 -15.23 31.56 17.85
C PRO A 345 -14.19 31.72 16.73
N LYS A 346 -14.55 32.49 15.69
CA LYS A 346 -13.68 32.75 14.54
C LYS A 346 -12.30 33.27 14.96
N LEU A 347 -11.29 32.92 14.16
CA LEU A 347 -9.92 33.42 14.29
C LEU A 347 -9.80 34.85 13.76
N ASP A 348 -10.42 35.80 14.47
CA ASP A 348 -10.23 37.22 14.18
C ASP A 348 -8.85 37.68 14.68
N ASP A 349 -8.21 38.68 14.05
CA ASP A 349 -6.96 39.31 14.51
C ASP A 349 -5.73 38.37 14.69
N ILE A 350 -5.56 37.36 13.82
CA ILE A 350 -4.41 36.44 13.89
C ILE A 350 -3.21 36.84 13.03
N ASN A 351 -3.31 37.92 12.25
CA ASN A 351 -2.26 38.35 11.32
C ASN A 351 -0.94 38.70 12.02
N ASP A 352 -1.00 39.07 13.32
CA ASP A 352 0.22 39.30 14.11
C ASP A 352 0.88 37.99 14.57
N LEU A 353 0.20 36.85 14.46
CA LEU A 353 0.64 35.55 15.00
C LEU A 353 1.09 34.56 13.91
N VAL A 354 0.62 34.73 12.67
CA VAL A 354 0.96 33.90 11.51
C VAL A 354 1.12 34.79 10.28
N GLU A 355 2.10 34.49 9.43
CA GLU A 355 2.40 35.32 8.24
C GLU A 355 1.31 35.19 7.16
N MET A 356 0.81 33.97 6.95
CA MET A 356 -0.18 33.64 5.93
C MET A 356 -1.29 32.78 6.52
N PHE A 357 -2.52 33.22 6.32
CA PHE A 357 -3.73 32.53 6.79
C PHE A 357 -4.66 32.23 5.62
N PHE A 358 -5.06 30.97 5.50
CA PHE A 358 -5.94 30.48 4.44
C PHE A 358 -7.20 29.86 5.02
N GLU A 359 -8.36 30.29 4.51
CA GLU A 359 -9.64 29.64 4.78
C GLU A 359 -10.12 28.89 3.53
N GLU A 360 -10.21 27.56 3.63
CA GLU A 360 -10.74 26.72 2.57
C GLU A 360 -12.22 26.41 2.77
N PRO A 361 -13.01 26.27 1.70
CA PRO A 361 -14.39 25.82 1.83
C PRO A 361 -14.45 24.39 2.41
N PRO A 362 -15.54 24.00 3.10
CA PRO A 362 -15.70 22.63 3.58
C PRO A 362 -15.66 21.63 2.40
N GLU A 363 -14.75 20.66 2.46
CA GLU A 363 -14.72 19.56 1.49
C GLU A 363 -16.00 18.72 1.65
N ARG A 364 -16.72 18.45 0.54
CA ARG A 364 -17.92 17.60 0.57
C ARG A 364 -17.54 16.18 0.98
N GLY A 365 -18.02 15.73 2.14
CA GLY A 365 -17.94 14.33 2.59
C GLY A 365 -16.70 13.93 3.39
N ARG A 366 -15.94 14.87 3.97
CA ARG A 366 -14.70 14.59 4.75
C ARG A 366 -14.64 15.21 6.15
N ALA A 367 -15.74 15.73 6.67
CA ALA A 367 -15.77 16.20 8.07
C ALA A 367 -16.02 15.01 9.00
N PHE A 368 -15.17 14.87 10.02
CA PHE A 368 -15.43 14.00 11.16
C PHE A 368 -16.45 14.62 12.13
#